data_AF-A0A3D4GI77-F1
#
_entry.id   AF-A0A3D4GI77-F1
#
_cell.length_a   1.000
_cell.length_b   1.000
_cell.length_c   1.000
_cell.angle_alpha   90.00
_cell.angle_beta   90.00
_cell.angle_gamma   90.00
#
_symmetry.space_group_name_H-M   'P 1'
#
loop_
_entity.id
_entity.type
_entity.pdbx_description
1 polymer ?
#
loop_
_entity_poly.entity_id
_entity_poly.type
_entity_poly.pdbx_seq_one_letter_code
_entity_poly.pdbx_strand_id
1 'polypeptide(L)'
;MYYDTSYGKIYRTYMSNNILASIVIVNYNGKHFLEQCFSSLFSMDTPKHSYEIILVDNHSWDDSVVFTKTHFPQVRIVENKENLGFSAGNNVGAKIARGKYIAFLNNDTKVDRLWLSSLIHRIEKNSTIAAVSSKALLYYPFFRLHVQSDTYAKSDFMRFSGRKRVGVSLENVTPADIKLKPYIQYGCGFYDVDDKEAIEKWTDGDAELLIPFDPLAHEVRYTVTLSTDQPFSGINTELSLTIEDNVLIHDTLAPHETKQYTLVLHADQIKKYAKYAVQNAGNIVFKDGYSRDRGAAVRKTTQIFELDCPFYDKPVEVLAFCGVGVLVREDIFTKLGGFDELYFMYYEDIDLSLTMRRYGYSIWYEPKAVMYHIHAGSSKEGSRFFASHVEKGRLILIAKHFPLFIVCMQFGLYVLSFLFACVSMMKWGLRGNWRLYETLNEKVESRGDIMKWVVGHIFFLVKKRFVLKLRQKKSMSEIFQSLY
;
A
#
# COMPACT_ATOMS: atom_id res chain seq x y z
N MET A 1 -26.20 -36.62 26.68
CA MET A 1 -25.78 -38.02 26.43
C MET A 1 -25.99 -38.32 24.96
N TYR A 2 -24.95 -38.15 24.15
CA TYR A 2 -24.70 -38.87 22.91
C TYR A 2 -23.18 -38.83 22.76
N TYR A 3 -22.57 -40.01 22.84
CA TYR A 3 -21.14 -40.26 22.78
C TYR A 3 -20.79 -40.52 21.32
N ASP A 4 -19.72 -39.89 20.82
CA ASP A 4 -18.96 -40.38 19.67
C ASP A 4 -17.50 -40.52 20.11
N THR A 5 -16.96 -41.71 19.93
CA THR A 5 -15.71 -42.22 20.51
C THR A 5 -14.79 -42.70 19.40
N SER A 6 -13.94 -41.82 18.87
CA SER A 6 -12.78 -42.25 18.09
C SER A 6 -11.69 -41.18 17.89
N TYR A 7 -11.24 -40.48 18.94
CA TYR A 7 -9.92 -39.85 18.98
C TYR A 7 -9.40 -39.78 20.42
N GLY A 8 -8.87 -40.90 20.89
CA GLY A 8 -8.18 -41.00 22.17
C GLY A 8 -6.80 -40.33 22.10
N LYS A 9 -6.75 -39.02 22.34
CA LYS A 9 -5.61 -38.38 23.01
C LYS A 9 -6.16 -37.38 24.01
N ILE A 10 -6.00 -37.74 25.28
CA ILE A 10 -6.28 -36.93 26.45
C ILE A 10 -5.49 -35.62 26.29
N TYR A 11 -6.18 -34.53 25.94
CA TYR A 11 -5.63 -33.20 26.11
C TYR A 11 -5.52 -32.98 27.62
N ARG A 12 -4.33 -33.26 28.16
CA ARG A 12 -3.94 -32.79 29.48
C ARG A 12 -4.19 -31.29 29.51
N THR A 13 -5.11 -30.89 30.37
CA THR A 13 -5.40 -29.52 30.77
C THR A 13 -4.11 -28.83 31.20
N TYR A 14 -3.41 -28.22 30.25
CA TYR A 14 -2.45 -27.15 30.54
C TYR A 14 -3.24 -25.85 30.46
N MET A 15 -3.85 -25.45 31.58
CA MET A 15 -4.07 -24.04 31.85
C MET A 15 -2.70 -23.37 32.02
N SER A 16 -2.00 -23.13 30.91
CA SER A 16 -0.98 -22.09 30.86
C SER A 16 -1.63 -20.85 30.28
N ASN A 17 -1.53 -19.73 30.99
CA ASN A 17 -1.79 -18.37 30.50
C ASN A 17 -0.82 -17.99 29.35
N ASN A 18 -0.68 -18.82 28.33
CA ASN A 18 0.24 -18.58 27.22
C ASN A 18 -0.49 -17.77 26.16
N ILE A 19 -0.24 -16.46 26.20
CA ILE A 19 -0.46 -15.57 25.08
C ILE A 19 0.28 -16.17 23.87
N LEU A 20 -0.45 -16.50 22.82
CA LEU A 20 0.10 -17.10 21.60
C LEU A 20 0.70 -16.02 20.70
N ALA A 21 0.02 -14.86 20.58
CA ALA A 21 0.47 -13.74 19.77
C ALA A 21 0.33 -12.40 20.49
N SER A 22 1.31 -11.51 20.31
CA SER A 22 1.22 -10.11 20.72
C SER A 22 1.05 -9.24 19.48
N ILE A 23 -0.04 -8.48 19.42
CA ILE A 23 -0.33 -7.55 18.33
C ILE A 23 0.22 -6.18 18.71
N VAL A 24 1.21 -5.70 17.98
CA VAL A 24 1.90 -4.43 18.21
C VAL A 24 1.41 -3.41 17.17
N ILE A 25 0.91 -2.28 17.66
CA ILE A 25 0.38 -1.18 16.86
C ILE A 25 1.12 0.09 17.26
N VAL A 26 1.85 0.68 16.34
CA VAL A 26 2.48 2.00 16.53
C VAL A 26 1.46 3.08 16.16
N ASN A 27 1.35 4.10 17.00
CA ASN A 27 0.42 5.21 16.82
C ASN A 27 1.12 6.56 16.95
N TYR A 28 0.83 7.48 16.04
CA TYR A 28 1.23 8.88 16.11
C TYR A 28 0.10 9.76 15.58
N ASN A 29 -0.56 10.51 16.48
CA ASN A 29 -1.71 11.38 16.16
C ASN A 29 -2.84 10.67 15.39
N GLY A 30 -3.08 9.40 15.73
CA GLY A 30 -3.95 8.49 14.98
C GLY A 30 -5.28 8.16 15.65
N LYS A 31 -5.76 8.96 16.62
CA LYS A 31 -6.99 8.68 17.41
C LYS A 31 -8.17 8.24 16.54
N HIS A 32 -8.37 8.91 15.40
CA HIS A 32 -9.48 8.71 14.48
C HIS A 32 -9.48 7.33 13.79
N PHE A 33 -8.38 6.59 13.82
CA PHE A 33 -8.30 5.23 13.30
C PHE A 33 -8.50 4.14 14.36
N LEU A 34 -8.23 4.47 15.63
CA LEU A 34 -8.11 3.47 16.70
C LEU A 34 -9.41 2.73 17.00
N GLU A 35 -10.56 3.40 16.93
CA GLU A 35 -11.85 2.77 17.21
C GLU A 35 -12.11 1.59 16.28
N GLN A 36 -11.93 1.81 14.97
CA GLN A 36 -12.16 0.80 13.96
C GLN A 36 -11.12 -0.33 14.05
N CYS A 37 -9.84 0.03 14.22
CA CYS A 37 -8.76 -0.94 14.36
C CYS A 37 -8.99 -1.87 15.55
N PHE A 38 -9.17 -1.32 16.76
CA PHE A 38 -9.39 -2.12 17.96
C PHE A 38 -10.68 -2.92 17.91
N SER A 39 -11.79 -2.32 17.46
CA SER A 39 -13.06 -3.04 17.33
C SER A 39 -12.94 -4.25 16.41
N SER A 40 -12.19 -4.12 15.30
CA SER A 40 -11.95 -5.24 14.38
C SER A 40 -11.14 -6.37 15.04
N LEU A 41 -10.10 -6.02 15.81
CA LEU A 41 -9.30 -6.99 16.57
C LEU A 41 -10.15 -7.71 17.63
N PHE A 42 -11.01 -6.99 18.35
CA PHE A 42 -11.94 -7.59 19.30
C PHE A 42 -13.09 -8.36 18.63
N SER A 43 -13.28 -8.23 17.31
CA SER A 43 -14.25 -9.04 16.55
C SER A 43 -13.68 -10.32 15.95
N MET A 44 -12.36 -10.55 16.04
CA MET A 44 -11.72 -11.77 15.52
C MET A 44 -12.22 -13.05 16.21
N ASP A 45 -12.25 -14.15 15.44
CA ASP A 45 -12.62 -15.49 15.90
C ASP A 45 -11.55 -16.13 16.80
N THR A 46 -10.31 -15.61 16.74
CA THR A 46 -9.21 -16.03 17.63
C THR A 46 -9.60 -15.79 19.10
N PRO A 47 -9.43 -16.78 20.01
CA PRO A 47 -9.83 -16.63 21.42
C PRO A 47 -9.12 -15.46 22.10
N LYS A 48 -9.88 -14.60 22.79
CA LYS A 48 -9.36 -13.35 23.39
C LYS A 48 -8.24 -13.55 24.41
N HIS A 49 -8.22 -14.69 25.11
CA HIS A 49 -7.17 -15.03 26.06
C HIS A 49 -5.86 -15.49 25.39
N SER A 50 -5.90 -15.78 24.08
CA SER A 50 -4.75 -16.30 23.33
C SER A 50 -3.93 -15.21 22.64
N TYR A 51 -4.32 -13.94 22.73
CA TYR A 51 -3.54 -12.83 22.21
C TYR A 51 -3.62 -11.60 23.11
N GLU A 52 -2.67 -10.69 22.95
CA GLU A 52 -2.71 -9.37 23.58
C GLU A 52 -2.55 -8.28 22.52
N ILE A 53 -3.00 -7.07 22.85
CA ILE A 53 -2.85 -5.88 22.01
C ILE A 53 -1.98 -4.87 22.75
N ILE A 54 -0.95 -4.37 22.08
CA ILE A 54 0.02 -3.40 22.57
C ILE A 54 -0.03 -2.19 21.64
N LEU A 55 -0.51 -1.06 22.17
CA LEU A 55 -0.42 0.24 21.52
C LEU A 55 0.88 0.92 21.96
N VAL A 56 1.77 1.19 21.00
CA VAL A 56 2.96 2.01 21.20
C VAL A 56 2.64 3.41 20.73
N ASP A 57 2.44 4.34 21.66
CA ASP A 57 2.23 5.74 21.35
C ASP A 57 3.58 6.45 21.13
N ASN A 58 3.80 6.94 19.92
CA ASN A 58 5.02 7.64 19.50
C ASN A 58 4.97 9.13 19.83
N HIS A 59 4.61 9.46 21.06
CA HIS A 59 4.51 10.84 21.54
C HIS A 59 3.43 11.63 20.78
N SER A 60 2.21 11.10 20.77
CA SER A 60 1.05 11.77 20.17
C SER A 60 0.63 12.99 20.99
N TRP A 61 0.08 14.00 20.31
CA TRP A 61 -0.47 15.21 20.91
C TRP A 61 -2.00 15.27 20.83
N ASP A 62 -2.63 14.26 20.23
CA ASP A 62 -4.07 14.06 20.26
C ASP A 62 -4.50 13.21 21.47
N ASP A 63 -5.82 13.00 21.62
CA ASP A 63 -6.32 12.19 22.74
C ASP A 63 -6.19 10.67 22.51
N SER A 64 -5.27 10.18 21.65
CA SER A 64 -5.15 8.74 21.33
C SER A 64 -5.03 7.87 22.60
N VAL A 65 -4.17 8.29 23.52
CA VAL A 65 -3.90 7.57 24.78
C VAL A 65 -5.13 7.60 25.69
N VAL A 66 -5.75 8.77 25.88
CA VAL A 66 -6.95 8.94 26.71
C VAL A 66 -8.10 8.11 26.14
N PHE A 67 -8.34 8.22 24.84
CA PHE A 67 -9.34 7.45 24.11
C PHE A 67 -9.17 5.95 24.34
N THR A 68 -7.95 5.44 24.20
CA THR A 68 -7.64 4.01 24.37
C THR A 68 -7.86 3.56 25.81
N LYS A 69 -7.40 4.33 26.81
CA LYS A 69 -7.62 4.02 28.24
C LYS A 69 -9.10 3.96 28.59
N THR A 70 -9.91 4.84 28.00
CA THR A 70 -11.36 4.92 28.28
C THR A 70 -12.17 3.85 27.57
N HIS A 71 -11.95 3.62 26.27
CA HIS A 71 -12.83 2.77 25.45
C HIS A 71 -12.30 1.34 25.27
N PHE A 72 -10.99 1.14 25.41
CA PHE A 72 -10.32 -0.16 25.22
C PHE A 72 -9.32 -0.45 26.35
N PRO A 73 -9.76 -0.49 27.63
CA PRO A 73 -8.87 -0.66 28.79
C PRO A 73 -8.08 -1.98 28.79
N GLN A 74 -8.45 -2.95 27.94
CA GLN A 74 -7.72 -4.21 27.74
C GLN A 74 -6.45 -4.05 26.89
N VAL A 75 -6.30 -2.94 26.16
CA VAL A 75 -5.11 -2.64 25.35
C VAL A 75 -4.00 -2.15 26.26
N ARG A 76 -2.82 -2.77 26.16
CA ARG A 76 -1.61 -2.31 26.88
C ARG A 76 -1.02 -1.13 26.14
N ILE A 77 -0.71 -0.05 26.85
CA ILE A 77 -0.16 1.16 26.25
C ILE A 77 1.29 1.33 26.68
N VAL A 78 2.16 1.68 25.73
CA VAL A 78 3.53 2.15 25.98
C VAL A 78 3.67 3.53 25.36
N GLU A 79 4.01 4.53 26.17
CA GLU A 79 4.14 5.92 25.75
C GLU A 79 5.63 6.25 25.57
N ASN A 80 6.05 6.55 24.33
CA ASN A 80 7.40 7.01 24.03
C ASN A 80 7.56 8.50 24.36
N LYS A 81 8.79 8.89 24.68
CA LYS A 81 9.13 10.29 25.01
C LYS A 81 9.23 11.19 23.77
N GLU A 82 9.40 10.58 22.61
CA GLU A 82 9.53 11.26 21.32
C GLU A 82 8.98 10.34 20.21
N ASN A 83 8.82 10.87 19.00
CA ASN A 83 8.43 10.06 17.85
C ASN A 83 9.63 9.29 17.32
N LEU A 84 9.67 7.99 17.61
CA LEU A 84 10.74 7.07 17.20
C LEU A 84 10.59 6.56 15.75
N GLY A 85 9.50 6.90 15.08
CA GLY A 85 9.15 6.34 13.78
C GLY A 85 8.63 4.90 13.88
N PHE A 86 8.43 4.28 12.72
CA PHE A 86 7.86 2.95 12.59
C PHE A 86 8.79 1.87 13.11
N SER A 87 10.07 1.89 12.71
CA SER A 87 11.04 0.83 13.03
C SER A 87 11.26 0.70 14.55
N ALA A 88 11.75 1.78 15.18
CA ALA A 88 12.04 1.78 16.60
C ALA A 88 10.75 1.72 17.46
N GLY A 89 9.65 2.34 17.01
CA GLY A 89 8.35 2.21 17.68
C GLY A 89 7.87 0.75 17.76
N ASN A 90 7.94 0.01 16.66
CA ASN A 90 7.57 -1.41 16.66
C ASN A 90 8.53 -2.25 17.53
N ASN A 91 9.83 -1.94 17.53
CA ASN A 91 10.79 -2.60 18.40
C ASN A 91 10.48 -2.39 19.89
N VAL A 92 9.97 -1.22 20.30
CA VAL A 92 9.53 -0.97 21.69
C VAL A 92 8.39 -1.90 22.08
N GLY A 93 7.38 -2.05 21.21
CA GLY A 93 6.27 -2.97 21.45
C GLY A 93 6.70 -4.43 21.46
N ALA A 94 7.59 -4.82 20.53
CA ALA A 94 8.16 -6.17 20.45
C ALA A 94 8.92 -6.57 21.73
N LYS A 95 9.69 -5.64 22.33
CA LYS A 95 10.46 -5.91 23.57
C LYS A 95 9.60 -6.29 24.78
N ILE A 96 8.34 -5.86 24.82
CA ILE A 96 7.41 -6.14 25.93
C ILE A 96 6.31 -7.15 25.56
N ALA A 97 6.39 -7.71 24.35
CA ALA A 97 5.51 -8.75 23.86
C ALA A 97 5.71 -10.04 24.67
N ARG A 98 4.60 -10.71 24.99
CA ARG A 98 4.59 -12.00 25.71
C ARG A 98 4.26 -13.19 24.81
N GLY A 99 3.84 -12.91 23.58
CA GLY A 99 3.43 -13.90 22.60
C GLY A 99 4.61 -14.67 22.01
N LYS A 100 4.38 -15.95 21.70
CA LYS A 100 5.28 -16.76 20.85
C LYS A 100 5.48 -16.11 19.47
N TYR A 101 4.47 -15.38 19.01
CA TYR A 101 4.46 -14.63 17.77
C TYR A 101 4.25 -13.14 18.04
N ILE A 102 4.81 -12.30 17.18
CA ILE A 102 4.54 -10.86 17.17
C ILE A 102 3.82 -10.54 15.86
N ALA A 103 2.64 -9.94 15.94
CA ALA A 103 1.89 -9.41 14.82
C ALA A 103 2.07 -7.90 14.79
N PHE A 104 2.74 -7.36 13.77
CA PHE A 104 2.79 -5.92 13.54
C PHE A 104 1.59 -5.52 12.69
N LEU A 105 0.90 -4.46 13.11
CA LEU A 105 -0.31 -3.96 12.44
C LEU A 105 -0.35 -2.43 12.50
N ASN A 106 -0.67 -1.78 11.39
CA ASN A 106 -0.89 -0.34 11.39
C ASN A 106 -2.21 0.06 12.08
N ASN A 107 -2.26 1.27 12.64
CA ASN A 107 -3.44 1.79 13.32
C ASN A 107 -4.60 2.14 12.36
N ASP A 108 -4.33 2.45 11.09
CA ASP A 108 -5.31 2.76 10.03
C ASP A 108 -5.79 1.52 9.26
N THR A 109 -5.93 0.40 9.99
CA THR A 109 -6.37 -0.89 9.45
C THR A 109 -7.63 -1.41 10.13
N LYS A 110 -8.34 -2.28 9.41
CA LYS A 110 -9.43 -3.13 9.90
C LYS A 110 -9.14 -4.57 9.50
N VAL A 111 -9.12 -5.51 10.43
CA VAL A 111 -8.84 -6.91 10.12
C VAL A 111 -10.10 -7.75 9.92
N ASP A 112 -10.01 -8.80 9.09
CA ASP A 112 -11.06 -9.82 8.97
C ASP A 112 -11.06 -10.77 10.19
N ARG A 113 -12.20 -11.44 10.44
CA ARG A 113 -12.37 -12.33 11.59
C ARG A 113 -11.35 -13.46 11.65
N LEU A 114 -10.91 -13.94 10.49
CA LEU A 114 -9.95 -15.04 10.37
C LEU A 114 -8.48 -14.58 10.32
N TRP A 115 -8.22 -13.26 10.36
CA TRP A 115 -6.89 -12.67 10.10
C TRP A 115 -5.77 -13.34 10.91
N LEU A 116 -5.80 -13.21 12.23
CA LEU A 116 -4.73 -13.72 13.10
C LEU A 116 -4.64 -15.26 13.07
N SER A 117 -5.78 -15.96 13.07
CA SER A 117 -5.81 -17.43 13.05
C SER A 117 -5.18 -17.99 11.77
N SER A 118 -5.38 -17.33 10.63
CA SER A 118 -4.79 -17.72 9.34
C SER A 118 -3.28 -17.52 9.32
N LEU A 119 -2.79 -16.39 9.84
CA LEU A 119 -1.35 -16.12 9.97
C LEU A 119 -0.65 -17.17 10.85
N ILE A 120 -1.24 -17.47 12.01
CA ILE A 120 -0.72 -18.48 12.94
C ILE A 120 -0.74 -19.87 12.30
N HIS A 121 -1.83 -20.22 11.61
CA HIS A 121 -1.93 -21.49 10.91
C HIS A 121 -0.82 -21.66 9.88
N ARG A 122 -0.51 -20.61 9.10
CA ARG A 122 0.56 -20.62 8.10
C ARG A 122 1.93 -20.75 8.73
N ILE A 123 2.25 -19.93 9.74
CA ILE A 123 3.59 -19.88 10.32
C ILE A 123 3.97 -21.19 11.00
N GLU A 124 2.99 -21.91 11.57
CA GLU A 124 3.20 -23.20 12.23
C GLU A 124 3.40 -24.39 11.27
N LYS A 125 3.13 -24.23 9.97
CA LYS A 125 3.34 -25.32 9.00
C LYS A 125 4.79 -25.76 8.89
N ASN A 126 5.73 -24.85 9.11
CA ASN A 126 7.15 -25.12 8.97
C ASN A 126 7.96 -24.16 9.85
N SER A 127 8.89 -24.69 10.64
CA SER A 127 9.75 -23.91 11.54
C SER A 127 10.71 -22.96 10.80
N THR A 128 10.94 -23.16 9.50
CA THR A 128 11.72 -22.26 8.65
C THR A 128 10.95 -21.03 8.17
N ILE A 129 9.63 -20.98 8.35
CA ILE A 129 8.82 -19.80 8.04
C ILE A 129 9.02 -18.81 9.18
N ALA A 130 9.73 -17.71 8.90
CA ALA A 130 10.03 -16.67 9.88
C ALA A 130 8.94 -15.61 9.97
N ALA A 131 8.26 -15.35 8.86
CA ALA A 131 7.23 -14.32 8.76
C ALA A 131 6.11 -14.71 7.79
N VAL A 132 4.91 -14.23 8.07
CA VAL A 132 3.72 -14.38 7.25
C VAL A 132 3.08 -13.02 7.01
N SER A 133 3.06 -12.58 5.75
CA SER A 133 2.41 -11.36 5.27
C SER A 133 0.91 -11.58 5.06
N SER A 134 0.12 -10.58 5.43
CA SER A 134 -1.33 -10.54 5.22
C SER A 134 -1.68 -10.20 3.76
N LYS A 135 -2.94 -10.40 3.40
CA LYS A 135 -3.59 -9.78 2.23
C LYS A 135 -4.12 -8.40 2.64
N ALA A 136 -3.42 -7.36 2.20
CA ALA A 136 -3.84 -5.98 2.41
C ALA A 136 -4.71 -5.52 1.22
N LEU A 137 -5.97 -5.23 1.51
CA LEU A 137 -6.90 -4.60 0.59
C LEU A 137 -7.01 -3.12 0.90
N LEU A 138 -7.25 -2.28 -0.11
CA LEU A 138 -7.64 -0.90 0.16
C LEU A 138 -8.95 -0.86 0.94
N TYR A 139 -9.05 0.08 1.89
CA TYR A 139 -10.22 0.22 2.75
C TYR A 139 -11.49 0.54 1.96
N TYR A 140 -11.38 1.47 1.02
CA TYR A 140 -12.50 1.83 0.14
C TYR A 140 -12.61 0.81 -1.00
N PRO A 141 -13.71 0.06 -1.09
CA PRO A 141 -14.04 -0.73 -2.26
C PRO A 141 -14.41 0.17 -3.45
N PHE A 142 -14.46 -0.44 -4.62
CA PHE A 142 -14.73 0.20 -5.89
C PHE A 142 -15.94 -0.45 -6.59
N PHE A 143 -16.63 0.33 -7.41
CA PHE A 143 -17.41 -0.19 -8.52
C PHE A 143 -16.60 -0.04 -9.80
N ARG A 144 -16.70 -1.02 -10.70
CA ARG A 144 -16.24 -0.87 -12.07
C ARG A 144 -17.34 -0.20 -12.90
N LEU A 145 -17.08 1.02 -13.34
CA LEU A 145 -17.93 1.76 -14.26
C LEU A 145 -17.36 1.62 -15.67
N HIS A 146 -18.16 1.08 -16.57
CA HIS A 146 -17.93 1.06 -18.01
C HIS A 146 -18.66 2.23 -18.66
N VAL A 147 -17.93 2.97 -19.49
CA VAL A 147 -18.45 4.00 -20.38
C VAL A 147 -18.30 3.50 -21.80
N GLN A 148 -19.40 3.09 -22.40
CA GLN A 148 -19.44 2.65 -23.79
C GLN A 148 -20.11 3.71 -24.64
N SER A 149 -19.55 3.98 -25.81
CA SER A 149 -20.16 4.91 -26.76
C SER A 149 -19.84 4.56 -28.20
N ASP A 150 -20.63 5.09 -29.11
CA ASP A 150 -20.22 5.20 -30.50
C ASP A 150 -18.89 5.96 -30.61
N THR A 151 -18.17 5.69 -31.70
CA THR A 151 -16.83 6.25 -31.91
C THR A 151 -16.64 6.81 -33.30
N TYR A 152 -15.85 7.86 -33.37
CA TYR A 152 -15.56 8.65 -34.58
C TYR A 152 -14.06 8.66 -34.86
N ALA A 153 -13.64 8.83 -36.11
CA ALA A 153 -12.22 8.92 -36.40
C ALA A 153 -11.69 10.29 -35.98
N LYS A 154 -10.49 10.36 -35.37
CA LYS A 154 -9.88 11.64 -34.98
C LYS A 154 -9.67 12.59 -36.18
N SER A 155 -9.58 12.04 -37.39
CA SER A 155 -9.56 12.81 -38.65
C SER A 155 -10.82 13.65 -38.86
N ASP A 156 -11.94 13.26 -38.25
CA ASP A 156 -13.24 13.91 -38.40
C ASP A 156 -13.31 15.22 -37.59
N PHE A 157 -12.35 15.47 -36.69
CA PHE A 157 -12.27 16.65 -35.82
C PHE A 157 -11.40 17.79 -36.42
N MET A 158 -10.76 17.55 -37.58
CA MET A 158 -9.78 18.40 -38.30
C MET A 158 -8.50 18.81 -37.52
N ARG A 159 -7.37 18.82 -38.25
CA ARG A 159 -5.97 19.18 -37.87
C ARG A 159 -5.05 18.16 -37.20
N PHE A 160 -5.44 16.89 -37.07
CA PHE A 160 -4.47 15.83 -36.70
C PHE A 160 -4.54 14.63 -37.65
N SER A 161 -3.40 14.25 -38.23
CA SER A 161 -3.23 13.03 -39.00
C SER A 161 -3.17 11.81 -38.06
N GLY A 162 -4.32 11.40 -37.54
CA GLY A 162 -4.42 10.24 -36.65
C GLY A 162 -5.63 9.35 -36.98
N ARG A 163 -5.40 8.05 -37.17
CA ARG A 163 -6.46 7.04 -37.40
C ARG A 163 -7.16 6.55 -36.12
N LYS A 164 -6.93 7.20 -34.97
CA LYS A 164 -7.49 6.74 -33.69
C LYS A 164 -8.97 7.07 -33.61
N ARG A 165 -9.77 6.12 -33.09
CA ARG A 165 -11.19 6.30 -32.84
C ARG A 165 -11.40 6.96 -31.48
N VAL A 166 -12.34 7.90 -31.39
CA VAL A 166 -12.64 8.69 -30.19
C VAL A 166 -14.13 8.56 -29.89
N GLY A 167 -14.48 8.26 -28.65
CA GLY A 167 -15.86 8.19 -28.16
C GLY A 167 -16.31 9.51 -27.54
N VAL A 168 -16.98 9.45 -26.39
CA VAL A 168 -17.34 10.62 -25.58
C VAL A 168 -16.16 11.14 -24.76
N SER A 169 -16.23 12.40 -24.35
CA SER A 169 -15.33 13.00 -23.40
C SER A 169 -15.86 12.90 -21.97
N LEU A 170 -15.01 12.44 -21.04
CA LEU A 170 -15.29 12.40 -19.62
C LEU A 170 -14.73 13.66 -18.96
N GLU A 171 -15.61 14.63 -18.69
CA GLU A 171 -15.23 15.90 -18.06
C GLU A 171 -15.05 15.74 -16.56
N ASN A 172 -15.92 14.99 -15.88
CA ASN A 172 -15.84 14.87 -14.43
C ASN A 172 -16.59 13.64 -13.90
N VAL A 173 -16.05 13.08 -12.81
CA VAL A 173 -16.72 12.07 -11.99
C VAL A 173 -16.65 12.53 -10.54
N THR A 174 -17.81 12.80 -9.95
CA THR A 174 -17.92 13.37 -8.61
C THR A 174 -18.69 12.43 -7.69
N PRO A 175 -18.02 11.81 -6.69
CA PRO A 175 -18.70 11.10 -5.61
C PRO A 175 -19.47 12.06 -4.71
N ALA A 176 -20.52 11.57 -4.04
CA ALA A 176 -21.23 12.33 -3.01
C ALA A 176 -20.30 12.75 -1.85
N ASP A 177 -19.39 11.88 -1.42
CA ASP A 177 -18.28 12.26 -0.54
C ASP A 177 -17.06 12.67 -1.36
N ILE A 178 -16.81 13.98 -1.43
CA ILE A 178 -15.71 14.55 -2.20
C ILE A 178 -14.32 14.03 -1.76
N LYS A 179 -14.19 13.54 -0.52
CA LYS A 179 -12.93 12.95 -0.02
C LYS A 179 -12.54 11.68 -0.78
N LEU A 180 -13.49 11.03 -1.45
CA LEU A 180 -13.24 9.83 -2.23
C LEU A 180 -12.72 10.11 -3.64
N LYS A 181 -12.87 11.36 -4.13
CA LYS A 181 -12.47 11.75 -5.50
C LYS A 181 -11.00 11.42 -5.83
N PRO A 182 -10.01 11.63 -4.94
CA PRO A 182 -8.61 11.29 -5.21
C PRO A 182 -8.34 9.80 -5.43
N TYR A 183 -9.26 8.91 -5.03
CA TYR A 183 -9.08 7.46 -5.14
C TYR A 183 -9.64 6.88 -6.45
N ILE A 184 -10.26 7.69 -7.32
CA ILE A 184 -10.75 7.22 -8.64
C ILE A 184 -9.58 6.73 -9.48
N GLN A 185 -9.68 5.50 -10.03
CA GLN A 185 -8.66 4.93 -10.89
C GLN A 185 -9.16 4.84 -12.33
N TYR A 186 -8.44 5.46 -13.26
CA TYR A 186 -8.74 5.37 -14.69
C TYR A 186 -8.05 4.15 -15.28
N GLY A 187 -8.83 3.25 -15.87
CA GLY A 187 -8.39 2.01 -16.49
C GLY A 187 -8.01 2.18 -17.96
N CYS A 188 -8.35 1.17 -18.77
CA CYS A 188 -8.20 1.20 -20.22
C CYS A 188 -9.30 2.03 -20.90
N GLY A 189 -9.09 2.31 -22.18
CA GLY A 189 -10.06 3.02 -23.03
C GLY A 189 -10.05 4.54 -22.89
N PHE A 190 -9.10 5.09 -22.13
CA PHE A 190 -8.88 6.53 -22.03
C PHE A 190 -7.66 6.98 -22.83
N TYR A 191 -7.81 8.11 -23.52
CA TYR A 191 -6.72 8.89 -24.09
C TYR A 191 -6.41 10.07 -23.18
N ASP A 192 -5.12 10.24 -22.87
CA ASP A 192 -4.66 11.50 -22.33
C ASP A 192 -4.58 12.51 -23.49
N VAL A 193 -5.27 13.64 -23.35
CA VAL A 193 -4.94 14.83 -24.13
C VAL A 193 -3.56 15.29 -23.65
N ASP A 194 -2.65 15.61 -24.56
CA ASP A 194 -1.21 15.80 -24.31
C ASP A 194 -0.83 16.96 -23.35
N ASP A 195 -1.77 17.52 -22.59
CA ASP A 195 -1.51 18.56 -21.59
C ASP A 195 -1.75 18.08 -20.15
N LYS A 196 -0.73 18.31 -19.32
CA LYS A 196 -0.64 17.87 -17.91
C LYS A 196 -1.64 18.54 -16.95
N GLU A 197 -2.59 19.31 -17.47
CA GLU A 197 -3.58 20.07 -16.69
C GLU A 197 -5.02 19.87 -17.17
N ALA A 198 -5.26 19.08 -18.22
CA ALA A 198 -6.63 18.86 -18.71
C ALA A 198 -7.42 17.96 -17.74
N ILE A 199 -8.52 18.51 -17.21
CA ILE A 199 -9.53 17.83 -16.38
C ILE A 199 -10.28 16.75 -17.20
N GLU A 200 -10.23 16.89 -18.52
CA GLU A 200 -10.99 16.15 -19.50
C GLU A 200 -10.24 14.91 -20.03
N LYS A 201 -10.91 13.76 -20.07
CA LYS A 201 -10.37 12.50 -20.61
C LYS A 201 -11.26 11.94 -21.71
N TRP A 202 -10.70 11.80 -22.91
CA TRP A 202 -11.42 11.22 -24.04
C TRP A 202 -11.45 9.69 -23.97
N THR A 203 -12.61 9.11 -24.23
CA THR A 203 -12.77 7.65 -24.35
C THR A 203 -12.43 7.16 -25.77
N ASP A 204 -12.15 5.87 -25.92
CA ASP A 204 -11.98 5.21 -27.23
C ASP A 204 -13.21 4.44 -27.70
N GLY A 205 -14.35 4.61 -27.02
CA GLY A 205 -15.61 3.89 -27.23
C GLY A 205 -15.89 2.81 -26.20
N ASP A 206 -14.88 2.33 -25.48
CA ASP A 206 -15.03 1.35 -24.41
C ASP A 206 -14.03 1.61 -23.29
N ALA A 207 -14.42 2.48 -22.35
CA ALA A 207 -13.57 2.92 -21.26
C ALA A 207 -14.01 2.38 -19.90
N GLU A 208 -13.03 2.06 -19.05
CA GLU A 208 -13.26 1.55 -17.69
C GLU A 208 -12.63 2.46 -16.65
N LEU A 209 -13.38 2.81 -15.61
CA LEU A 209 -12.86 3.44 -14.40
C LEU A 209 -13.37 2.75 -13.14
N LEU A 210 -12.54 2.76 -12.09
CA LEU A 210 -12.90 2.30 -10.77
C LEU A 210 -13.30 3.48 -9.90
N ILE A 211 -14.55 3.48 -9.43
CA ILE A 211 -15.11 4.54 -8.58
C ILE A 211 -15.20 4.06 -7.12
N PRO A 212 -14.54 4.74 -6.17
CA PRO A 212 -14.45 4.33 -4.76
C PRO A 212 -15.68 4.75 -3.97
N PHE A 213 -16.17 3.92 -3.05
CA PHE A 213 -17.31 4.22 -2.19
C PHE A 213 -17.03 3.92 -0.71
N ASP A 214 -17.79 4.56 0.19
CA ASP A 214 -17.73 4.24 1.62
C ASP A 214 -18.38 2.86 1.86
N PRO A 215 -17.64 1.86 2.39
CA PRO A 215 -18.18 0.53 2.64
C PRO A 215 -19.33 0.50 3.66
N LEU A 216 -19.57 1.58 4.40
CA LEU A 216 -20.68 1.72 5.35
C LEU A 216 -21.93 2.39 4.74
N ALA A 217 -21.87 2.86 3.49
CA ALA A 217 -22.98 3.54 2.86
C ALA A 217 -24.14 2.58 2.51
N HIS A 218 -25.38 3.02 2.79
CA HIS A 218 -26.60 2.31 2.40
C HIS A 218 -27.09 2.68 0.98
N GLU A 219 -26.67 3.85 0.50
CA GLU A 219 -26.88 4.35 -0.86
C GLU A 219 -25.59 5.04 -1.30
N VAL A 220 -25.18 4.80 -2.54
CA VAL A 220 -24.04 5.48 -3.15
C VAL A 220 -24.51 6.27 -4.37
N ARG A 221 -24.10 7.54 -4.43
CA ARG A 221 -24.44 8.45 -5.52
C ARG A 221 -23.19 9.03 -6.18
N TYR A 222 -23.16 8.99 -7.51
CA TYR A 222 -22.16 9.67 -8.33
C TYR A 222 -22.80 10.56 -9.35
N THR A 223 -22.11 11.65 -9.65
CA THR A 223 -22.34 12.47 -10.82
C THR A 223 -21.27 12.18 -11.86
N VAL A 224 -21.68 11.87 -13.09
CA VAL A 224 -20.79 11.68 -14.25
C VAL A 224 -21.17 12.71 -15.31
N THR A 225 -20.22 13.55 -15.72
CA THR A 225 -20.42 14.54 -16.78
C THR A 225 -19.72 14.07 -18.03
N LEU A 226 -20.48 13.88 -19.10
CA LEU A 226 -19.99 13.48 -20.41
C LEU A 226 -20.32 14.56 -21.45
N SER A 227 -19.42 14.75 -22.39
CA SER A 227 -19.64 15.65 -23.52
C SER A 227 -19.22 15.03 -24.84
N THR A 228 -19.79 15.58 -25.90
CA THR A 228 -19.38 15.31 -27.28
C THR A 228 -18.75 16.57 -27.87
N ASP A 229 -17.71 16.41 -28.68
CA ASP A 229 -17.10 17.48 -29.48
C ASP A 229 -17.27 17.14 -30.97
N GLN A 230 -17.32 18.13 -31.87
CA GLN A 230 -17.67 17.96 -33.30
C GLN A 230 -16.96 19.07 -34.15
N PRO A 231 -16.83 19.02 -35.51
CA PRO A 231 -17.95 18.73 -36.43
C PRO A 231 -17.70 18.17 -37.87
N PHE A 232 -18.67 17.44 -38.43
CA PHE A 232 -19.24 17.62 -39.81
C PHE A 232 -20.47 16.72 -40.08
N SER A 233 -20.61 15.59 -39.39
CA SER A 233 -21.60 14.56 -39.75
C SER A 233 -23.01 14.81 -39.19
N GLY A 234 -23.14 15.60 -38.12
CA GLY A 234 -24.43 15.83 -37.44
C GLY A 234 -25.01 14.56 -36.76
N ILE A 235 -24.15 13.57 -36.47
CA ILE A 235 -24.57 12.28 -35.94
C ILE A 235 -24.64 12.35 -34.41
N ASN A 236 -25.73 11.83 -33.85
CA ASN A 236 -25.86 11.66 -32.41
C ASN A 236 -25.00 10.49 -31.93
N THR A 237 -24.46 10.61 -30.72
CA THR A 237 -23.64 9.55 -30.10
C THR A 237 -24.49 8.73 -29.15
N GLU A 238 -24.69 7.44 -29.43
CA GLU A 238 -25.24 6.54 -28.43
C GLU A 238 -24.20 6.23 -27.37
N LEU A 239 -24.64 6.19 -26.11
CA LEU A 239 -23.78 5.81 -24.99
C LEU A 239 -24.54 5.01 -23.95
N SER A 240 -23.78 4.23 -23.18
CA SER A 240 -24.27 3.58 -21.97
C SER A 240 -23.29 3.69 -20.82
N LEU A 241 -23.84 3.79 -19.61
CA LEU A 241 -23.09 3.72 -18.36
C LEU A 241 -23.50 2.47 -17.61
N THR A 242 -22.55 1.56 -17.46
CA THR A 242 -22.79 0.22 -16.92
C THR A 242 -21.90 0.01 -15.70
N ILE A 243 -22.50 -0.43 -14.59
CA ILE A 243 -21.73 -0.86 -13.43
C ILE A 243 -21.73 -2.38 -13.40
N GLU A 244 -20.54 -2.97 -13.57
CA GLU A 244 -20.35 -4.41 -13.78
C GLU A 244 -21.24 -4.95 -14.93
N ASP A 245 -22.33 -5.64 -14.60
CA ASP A 245 -23.32 -6.23 -15.53
C ASP A 245 -24.64 -5.43 -15.59
N ASN A 246 -24.73 -4.29 -14.90
CA ASN A 246 -25.96 -3.51 -14.74
C ASN A 246 -25.90 -2.18 -15.48
N VAL A 247 -26.63 -2.09 -16.60
CA VAL A 247 -26.79 -0.84 -17.37
C VAL A 247 -27.67 0.12 -16.56
N LEU A 248 -27.08 1.23 -16.11
CA LEU A 248 -27.78 2.26 -15.34
C LEU A 248 -28.34 3.36 -16.23
N ILE A 249 -27.62 3.70 -17.29
CA ILE A 249 -27.98 4.75 -18.24
C ILE A 249 -27.78 4.20 -19.65
N HIS A 250 -28.75 4.48 -20.50
CA HIS A 250 -28.63 4.39 -21.95
C HIS A 250 -29.19 5.70 -22.51
N ASP A 251 -28.40 6.42 -23.28
CA ASP A 251 -28.79 7.75 -23.77
C ASP A 251 -28.14 8.06 -25.13
N THR A 252 -28.62 9.10 -25.77
CA THR A 252 -28.16 9.57 -27.06
C THR A 252 -27.85 11.05 -26.96
N LEU A 253 -26.58 11.41 -27.10
CA LEU A 253 -26.13 12.81 -27.04
C LEU A 253 -26.10 13.44 -28.43
N ALA A 254 -26.65 14.64 -28.52
CA ALA A 254 -26.54 15.49 -29.69
C ALA A 254 -25.11 16.06 -29.83
N PRO A 255 -24.71 16.48 -31.04
CA PRO A 255 -23.47 17.23 -31.27
C PRO A 255 -23.28 18.41 -30.31
N HIS A 256 -22.08 18.54 -29.73
CA HIS A 256 -21.71 19.58 -28.75
C HIS A 256 -22.55 19.58 -27.46
N GLU A 257 -23.27 18.49 -27.19
CA GLU A 257 -24.02 18.35 -25.94
C GLU A 257 -23.10 17.89 -24.82
N THR A 258 -23.17 18.61 -23.70
CA THR A 258 -22.65 18.18 -22.39
C THR A 258 -23.83 17.80 -21.51
N LYS A 259 -23.84 16.58 -20.98
CA LYS A 259 -24.91 16.08 -20.12
C LYS A 259 -24.35 15.46 -18.85
N GLN A 260 -25.10 15.67 -17.77
CA GLN A 260 -24.78 15.17 -16.45
C GLN A 260 -25.70 14.01 -16.08
N TYR A 261 -25.10 12.89 -15.69
CA TYR A 261 -25.80 11.68 -15.28
C TYR A 261 -25.61 11.45 -13.78
N THR A 262 -26.69 11.07 -13.10
CA THR A 262 -26.63 10.67 -11.69
C THR A 262 -26.78 9.17 -11.58
N LEU A 263 -25.73 8.50 -11.14
CA LEU A 263 -25.74 7.07 -10.86
C LEU A 263 -26.10 6.86 -9.39
N VAL A 264 -27.11 6.03 -9.11
CA VAL A 264 -27.54 5.68 -7.75
C VAL A 264 -27.49 4.17 -7.60
N LEU A 265 -26.81 3.69 -6.55
CA LEU A 265 -26.71 2.29 -6.19
C LEU A 265 -27.27 2.09 -4.79
N HIS A 266 -28.14 1.09 -4.63
CA HIS A 266 -28.73 0.72 -3.34
C HIS A 266 -28.00 -0.48 -2.72
N ALA A 267 -28.27 -0.74 -1.43
CA ALA A 267 -27.58 -1.74 -0.62
C ALA A 267 -27.33 -3.11 -1.32
N ASP A 268 -28.33 -3.65 -2.03
CA ASP A 268 -28.19 -4.94 -2.71
C ASP A 268 -27.18 -4.89 -3.87
N GLN A 269 -27.21 -3.79 -4.65
CA GLN A 269 -26.25 -3.55 -5.73
C GLN A 269 -24.86 -3.25 -5.18
N ILE A 270 -24.76 -2.48 -4.10
CA ILE A 270 -23.50 -2.19 -3.41
C ILE A 270 -22.83 -3.50 -3.01
N LYS A 271 -23.56 -4.39 -2.36
CA LYS A 271 -23.04 -5.69 -1.92
C LYS A 271 -22.66 -6.60 -3.09
N LYS A 272 -23.46 -6.60 -4.17
CA LYS A 272 -23.20 -7.44 -5.36
C LYS A 272 -21.97 -6.97 -6.15
N TYR A 273 -21.77 -5.66 -6.27
CA TYR A 273 -20.80 -5.07 -7.19
C TYR A 273 -19.53 -4.54 -6.52
N ALA A 274 -19.44 -4.60 -5.19
CA ALA A 274 -18.23 -4.23 -4.47
C ALA A 274 -17.01 -5.03 -4.95
N LYS A 275 -15.98 -4.33 -5.42
CA LYS A 275 -14.66 -4.89 -5.70
C LYS A 275 -13.63 -4.27 -4.77
N TYR A 276 -12.75 -5.10 -4.23
CA TYR A 276 -11.60 -4.60 -3.47
C TYR A 276 -10.35 -4.60 -4.34
N ALA A 277 -9.48 -3.62 -4.14
CA ALA A 277 -8.17 -3.59 -4.78
C ALA A 277 -7.10 -4.09 -3.80
N VAL A 278 -6.15 -4.88 -4.32
CA VAL A 278 -5.04 -5.43 -3.55
C VAL A 278 -3.97 -4.36 -3.42
N GLN A 279 -3.83 -3.82 -2.21
CA GLN A 279 -2.74 -2.91 -1.90
C GLN A 279 -1.42 -3.69 -1.79
N ASN A 280 -1.41 -4.78 -1.04
CA ASN A 280 -0.22 -5.61 -0.85
C ASN A 280 -0.56 -7.10 -0.67
N ALA A 281 0.17 -7.94 -1.39
CA ALA A 281 0.19 -9.40 -1.24
C ALA A 281 1.64 -9.93 -1.12
N GLY A 282 2.48 -9.21 -0.38
CA GLY A 282 3.94 -9.35 -0.34
C GLY A 282 4.65 -8.38 -1.29
N ASN A 283 5.97 -8.33 -1.20
CA ASN A 283 6.80 -7.33 -1.88
C ASN A 283 7.73 -7.95 -2.93
N ILE A 284 7.84 -7.24 -4.06
CA ILE A 284 8.82 -7.46 -5.13
C ILE A 284 10.02 -6.55 -4.82
N VAL A 285 11.24 -7.10 -4.88
CA VAL A 285 12.48 -6.32 -4.75
C VAL A 285 13.28 -6.48 -6.03
N PHE A 286 13.61 -5.36 -6.66
CA PHE A 286 14.35 -5.29 -7.91
C PHE A 286 15.87 -5.28 -7.68
N LYS A 287 16.64 -5.57 -8.74
CA LYS A 287 18.11 -5.67 -8.68
C LYS A 287 18.82 -4.34 -8.41
N ASP A 288 18.12 -3.21 -8.58
CA ASP A 288 18.59 -1.86 -8.30
C ASP A 288 18.20 -1.37 -6.89
N GLY A 289 17.57 -2.23 -6.09
CA GLY A 289 17.13 -1.94 -4.73
C GLY A 289 15.76 -1.31 -4.62
N TYR A 290 15.11 -0.90 -5.72
CA TYR A 290 13.71 -0.50 -5.66
C TYR A 290 12.83 -1.67 -5.25
N SER A 291 11.70 -1.37 -4.64
CA SER A 291 10.69 -2.35 -4.25
C SER A 291 9.29 -1.87 -4.62
N ARG A 292 8.37 -2.82 -4.71
CA ARG A 292 6.96 -2.56 -5.03
C ARG A 292 6.08 -3.63 -4.40
N ASP A 293 4.92 -3.21 -3.92
CA ASP A 293 3.88 -4.13 -3.47
C ASP A 293 3.39 -5.02 -4.63
N ARG A 294 3.14 -6.29 -4.36
CA ARG A 294 2.38 -7.18 -5.24
C ARG A 294 0.91 -6.75 -5.18
N GLY A 295 0.35 -6.34 -6.31
CA GLY A 295 -0.98 -5.72 -6.39
C GLY A 295 -0.93 -4.22 -6.72
N ALA A 296 0.24 -3.58 -6.62
CA ALA A 296 0.41 -2.18 -6.99
C ALA A 296 1.26 -2.02 -8.27
N ALA A 297 0.90 -1.05 -9.10
CA ALA A 297 1.71 -0.61 -10.23
C ALA A 297 1.73 0.92 -10.30
N VAL A 298 2.83 1.49 -10.79
CA VAL A 298 2.93 2.95 -11.01
C VAL A 298 2.83 3.21 -12.50
N ARG A 299 1.86 4.04 -12.91
CA ARG A 299 1.75 4.58 -14.26
C ARG A 299 1.98 6.08 -14.22
N LYS A 300 3.01 6.56 -14.92
CA LYS A 300 3.47 7.96 -14.88
C LYS A 300 3.78 8.40 -13.44
N THR A 301 2.86 9.09 -12.79
CA THR A 301 2.99 9.62 -11.42
C THR A 301 1.93 9.07 -10.46
N THR A 302 1.07 8.16 -10.93
CA THR A 302 -0.07 7.64 -10.16
C THR A 302 0.12 6.16 -9.89
N GLN A 303 -0.04 5.78 -8.62
CA GLN A 303 -0.11 4.40 -8.21
C GLN A 303 -1.54 3.88 -8.45
N ILE A 304 -1.62 2.76 -9.17
CA ILE A 304 -2.85 2.03 -9.45
C ILE A 304 -2.76 0.66 -8.77
N PHE A 305 -3.92 0.14 -8.37
CA PHE A 305 -4.01 -1.12 -7.66
C PHE A 305 -4.82 -2.11 -8.47
N GLU A 306 -4.34 -3.34 -8.54
CA GLU A 306 -5.04 -4.45 -9.18
C GLU A 306 -6.26 -4.84 -8.34
N LEU A 307 -7.37 -5.13 -9.01
CA LEU A 307 -8.52 -5.70 -8.32
C LEU A 307 -8.20 -7.10 -7.80
N ASP A 308 -8.76 -7.41 -6.64
CA ASP A 308 -8.66 -8.73 -6.04
C ASP A 308 -9.29 -9.78 -6.95
N CYS A 309 -8.57 -10.89 -7.14
CA CYS A 309 -8.91 -11.92 -8.10
C CYS A 309 -8.30 -13.27 -7.70
N PRO A 310 -8.69 -14.39 -8.34
CA PRO A 310 -8.23 -15.73 -7.97
C PRO A 310 -6.71 -15.93 -7.99
N PHE A 311 -5.95 -15.06 -8.66
CA PHE A 311 -4.49 -15.05 -8.60
C PHE A 311 -3.98 -14.83 -7.16
N TYR A 312 -4.68 -14.00 -6.38
CA TYR A 312 -4.34 -13.65 -5.00
C TYR A 312 -4.94 -14.61 -3.96
N ASP A 313 -5.58 -15.71 -4.35
CA ASP A 313 -6.23 -16.64 -3.42
C ASP A 313 -5.34 -17.83 -3.02
N LYS A 314 -4.08 -17.84 -3.48
CA LYS A 314 -3.13 -18.91 -3.21
C LYS A 314 -2.03 -18.45 -2.25
N PRO A 315 -1.79 -19.19 -1.16
CA PRO A 315 -0.62 -18.99 -0.33
C PRO A 315 0.65 -19.20 -1.17
N VAL A 316 1.59 -18.27 -1.07
CA VAL A 316 2.84 -18.33 -1.85
C VAL A 316 3.99 -17.77 -1.05
N GLU A 317 5.18 -18.31 -1.29
CA GLU A 317 6.40 -17.75 -0.75
C GLU A 317 6.71 -16.40 -1.43
N VAL A 318 7.01 -15.36 -0.65
CA VAL A 318 7.28 -14.00 -1.15
C VAL A 318 8.63 -13.49 -0.69
N LEU A 319 9.31 -12.69 -1.51
CA LEU A 319 10.66 -12.23 -1.19
C LEU A 319 10.69 -11.40 0.09
N ALA A 320 9.71 -10.52 0.27
CA ALA A 320 9.53 -9.70 1.45
C ALA A 320 8.05 -9.54 1.84
N PHE A 321 7.81 -9.31 3.12
CA PHE A 321 6.49 -8.95 3.65
C PHE A 321 6.29 -7.43 3.66
N CYS A 322 5.09 -6.96 3.98
CA CYS A 322 4.78 -5.55 4.22
C CYS A 322 4.55 -5.31 5.72
N GLY A 323 5.14 -4.23 6.26
CA GLY A 323 5.02 -3.85 7.67
C GLY A 323 3.59 -3.51 8.14
N VAL A 324 2.65 -3.24 7.22
CA VAL A 324 1.26 -2.88 7.53
C VAL A 324 0.53 -4.01 8.29
N GLY A 325 0.90 -5.27 8.04
CA GLY A 325 0.23 -6.43 8.61
C GLY A 325 1.02 -7.72 8.39
N VAL A 326 1.82 -8.11 9.38
CA VAL A 326 2.69 -9.28 9.31
C VAL A 326 2.77 -9.98 10.66
N LEU A 327 2.77 -11.31 10.66
CA LEU A 327 3.10 -12.13 11.83
C LEU A 327 4.53 -12.65 11.71
N VAL A 328 5.36 -12.47 12.74
CA VAL A 328 6.73 -12.98 12.82
C VAL A 328 6.89 -13.90 14.02
N ARG A 329 7.86 -14.82 13.94
CA ARG A 329 8.31 -15.57 15.12
C ARG A 329 9.13 -14.66 16.04
N GLU A 330 8.76 -14.59 17.31
CA GLU A 330 9.44 -13.72 18.29
C GLU A 330 10.93 -14.08 18.40
N ASP A 331 11.25 -15.36 18.54
CA ASP A 331 12.62 -15.85 18.71
C ASP A 331 13.52 -15.49 17.51
N ILE A 332 13.00 -15.59 16.28
CA ILE A 332 13.71 -15.18 15.07
C ILE A 332 13.84 -13.67 14.99
N PHE A 333 12.77 -12.92 15.27
CA PHE A 333 12.79 -11.46 15.24
C PHE A 333 13.84 -10.90 16.21
N THR A 334 13.82 -11.35 17.46
CA THR A 334 14.77 -10.96 18.50
C THR A 334 16.19 -11.39 18.17
N LYS A 335 16.39 -12.62 17.69
CA LYS A 335 17.71 -13.11 17.25
C LYS A 335 18.34 -12.28 16.13
N LEU A 336 17.53 -11.76 15.22
CA LEU A 336 17.99 -10.95 14.09
C LEU A 336 18.12 -9.45 14.45
N GLY A 337 17.71 -9.05 15.65
CA GLY A 337 17.82 -7.68 16.15
C GLY A 337 16.62 -6.78 15.82
N GLY A 338 15.49 -7.36 15.43
CA GLY A 338 14.26 -6.64 15.10
C GLY A 338 14.36 -5.79 13.84
N PHE A 339 13.50 -4.77 13.73
CA PHE A 339 13.60 -3.77 12.67
C PHE A 339 14.87 -2.91 12.86
N ASP A 340 15.60 -2.61 11.78
CA ASP A 340 16.82 -1.81 11.90
C ASP A 340 16.46 -0.33 12.16
N GLU A 341 16.89 0.22 13.29
CA GLU A 341 16.56 1.58 13.73
C GLU A 341 17.26 2.68 12.90
N LEU A 342 18.12 2.30 11.94
CA LEU A 342 18.59 3.22 10.88
C LEU A 342 17.44 3.71 9.97
N TYR A 343 16.37 2.94 9.88
CA TYR A 343 15.14 3.34 9.20
C TYR A 343 14.22 4.02 10.20
N PHE A 344 13.78 5.24 9.88
CA PHE A 344 12.69 5.86 10.63
C PHE A 344 11.36 5.21 10.22
N MET A 345 11.13 5.10 8.91
CA MET A 345 10.06 4.36 8.27
C MET A 345 10.39 4.19 6.77
N TYR A 346 9.65 3.29 6.11
CA TYR A 346 9.93 2.78 4.77
C TYR A 346 11.23 1.96 4.68
N TYR A 347 11.15 0.82 4.00
CA TYR A 347 12.23 -0.16 3.77
C TYR A 347 12.68 -0.98 4.98
N GLU A 348 12.26 -0.69 6.21
CA GLU A 348 12.59 -1.52 7.37
C GLU A 348 12.06 -2.96 7.25
N ASP A 349 10.88 -3.12 6.66
CA ASP A 349 10.23 -4.40 6.40
C ASP A 349 10.95 -5.20 5.29
N ILE A 350 11.36 -4.54 4.21
CA ILE A 350 12.17 -5.11 3.14
C ILE A 350 13.54 -5.53 3.69
N ASP A 351 14.18 -4.68 4.48
CA ASP A 351 15.50 -4.95 5.07
C ASP A 351 15.49 -6.17 6.01
N LEU A 352 14.49 -6.23 6.90
CA LEU A 352 14.33 -7.38 7.79
C LEU A 352 13.99 -8.64 7.00
N SER A 353 13.16 -8.53 5.97
CA SER A 353 12.83 -9.64 5.07
C SER A 353 14.07 -10.22 4.39
N LEU A 354 14.91 -9.37 3.79
CA LEU A 354 16.17 -9.82 3.16
C LEU A 354 17.14 -10.38 4.20
N THR A 355 17.16 -9.83 5.41
CA THR A 355 17.94 -10.38 6.52
C THR A 355 17.48 -11.80 6.87
N MET A 356 16.17 -12.02 7.09
CA MET A 356 15.60 -13.35 7.35
C MET A 356 15.96 -14.35 6.24
N ARG A 357 15.83 -13.94 4.98
CA ARG A 357 16.19 -14.73 3.79
C ARG A 357 17.66 -15.13 3.78
N ARG A 358 18.56 -14.20 4.06
CA ARG A 358 20.02 -14.47 4.14
C ARG A 358 20.36 -15.45 5.24
N TYR A 359 19.59 -15.51 6.33
CA TYR A 359 19.75 -16.50 7.39
C TYR A 359 19.07 -17.85 7.09
N GLY A 360 18.49 -18.01 5.89
CA GLY A 360 17.92 -19.25 5.39
C GLY A 360 16.45 -19.46 5.75
N TYR A 361 15.76 -18.42 6.24
CA TYR A 361 14.32 -18.50 6.52
C TYR A 361 13.49 -18.13 5.27
N SER A 362 12.24 -18.60 5.26
CA SER A 362 11.24 -18.25 4.25
C SER A 362 10.22 -17.27 4.80
N ILE A 363 9.58 -16.54 3.88
CA ILE A 363 8.53 -15.55 4.17
C ILE A 363 7.36 -15.90 3.26
N TRP A 364 6.16 -15.97 3.83
CA TRP A 364 4.96 -16.43 3.12
C TRP A 364 3.88 -15.38 3.10
N TYR A 365 3.09 -15.37 2.04
CA TYR A 365 1.83 -14.66 1.94
C TYR A 365 0.68 -15.61 2.27
N GLU A 366 -0.25 -15.19 3.13
CA GLU A 366 -1.45 -15.97 3.47
C GLU A 366 -2.72 -15.20 3.04
N PRO A 367 -3.41 -15.64 1.96
CA PRO A 367 -4.55 -14.92 1.40
C PRO A 367 -5.79 -14.88 2.30
N LYS A 368 -5.94 -15.86 3.21
CA LYS A 368 -7.04 -15.87 4.19
C LYS A 368 -6.81 -14.87 5.33
N ALA A 369 -5.60 -14.37 5.51
CA ALA A 369 -5.29 -13.33 6.47
C ALA A 369 -5.59 -11.95 5.86
N VAL A 370 -6.89 -11.60 5.76
CA VAL A 370 -7.34 -10.36 5.13
C VAL A 370 -7.33 -9.19 6.12
N MET A 371 -6.87 -8.04 5.66
CA MET A 371 -7.03 -6.76 6.32
C MET A 371 -7.33 -5.66 5.29
N TYR A 372 -8.03 -4.62 5.72
CA TYR A 372 -8.39 -3.44 4.96
C TYR A 372 -7.60 -2.26 5.49
N HIS A 373 -6.93 -1.50 4.63
CA HIS A 373 -6.02 -0.41 5.01
C HIS A 373 -6.39 0.86 4.25
N ILE A 374 -6.55 1.97 4.98
CA ILE A 374 -6.91 3.27 4.37
C ILE A 374 -5.81 3.75 3.42
N HIS A 375 -4.55 3.35 3.69
CA HIS A 375 -3.35 3.65 2.92
C HIS A 375 -3.02 5.16 2.92
N ALA A 376 -1.78 5.50 3.26
CA ALA A 376 -1.31 6.87 3.44
C ALA A 376 -2.05 7.70 4.51
N GLY A 377 -2.72 7.06 5.49
CA GLY A 377 -3.51 7.76 6.52
C GLY A 377 -2.67 8.63 7.46
N SER A 378 -1.40 8.28 7.68
CA SER A 378 -0.47 8.98 8.60
C SER A 378 0.67 9.72 7.89
N SER A 379 0.93 9.44 6.61
CA SER A 379 1.92 10.17 5.82
C SER A 379 1.49 10.25 4.35
N LYS A 380 1.51 11.47 3.82
CA LYS A 380 1.07 11.75 2.45
C LYS A 380 2.09 11.22 1.46
N GLU A 381 1.71 10.24 0.65
CA GLU A 381 2.52 9.76 -0.48
C GLU A 381 2.90 10.92 -1.41
N GLY A 382 4.12 10.84 -1.94
CA GLY A 382 4.68 11.91 -2.78
C GLY A 382 5.12 13.17 -2.02
N SER A 383 4.90 13.27 -0.69
CA SER A 383 5.48 14.36 0.10
C SER A 383 7.01 14.33 0.11
N ARG A 384 7.65 15.48 0.37
CA ARG A 384 9.12 15.55 0.57
C ARG A 384 9.59 14.56 1.65
N PHE A 385 8.80 14.41 2.71
CA PHE A 385 9.06 13.47 3.79
C PHE A 385 9.05 12.01 3.28
N PHE A 386 8.00 11.59 2.57
CA PHE A 386 7.90 10.26 1.96
C PHE A 386 9.08 9.98 1.02
N ALA A 387 9.29 10.85 0.03
CA ALA A 387 10.30 10.65 -1.00
C ALA A 387 11.72 10.58 -0.40
N SER A 388 12.01 11.41 0.62
CA SER A 388 13.33 11.41 1.26
C SER A 388 13.59 10.13 2.05
N HIS A 389 12.58 9.59 2.75
CA HIS A 389 12.73 8.35 3.52
C HIS A 389 12.80 7.12 2.64
N VAL A 390 11.99 7.05 1.56
CA VAL A 390 12.05 5.99 0.55
C VAL A 390 13.42 5.95 -0.11
N GLU A 391 13.96 7.08 -0.59
CA GLU A 391 15.28 7.10 -1.23
C GLU A 391 16.42 6.81 -0.24
N LYS A 392 16.38 7.39 0.97
CA LYS A 392 17.35 7.06 2.03
C LYS A 392 17.32 5.58 2.37
N GLY A 393 16.12 5.03 2.59
CA GLY A 393 15.91 3.62 2.93
C GLY A 393 16.42 2.68 1.84
N ARG A 394 16.15 3.01 0.56
CA ARG A 394 16.67 2.28 -0.60
C ARG A 394 18.20 2.25 -0.61
N LEU A 395 18.86 3.39 -0.39
CA LEU A 395 20.33 3.46 -0.36
C LEU A 395 20.93 2.66 0.80
N ILE A 396 20.30 2.68 2.00
CA ILE A 396 20.69 1.84 3.14
C ILE A 396 20.57 0.35 2.78
N LEU A 397 19.44 -0.04 2.17
CA LEU A 397 19.17 -1.42 1.74
C LEU A 397 20.26 -1.92 0.78
N ILE A 398 20.57 -1.12 -0.25
CA ILE A 398 21.59 -1.41 -1.25
C ILE A 398 22.97 -1.58 -0.59
N ALA A 399 23.36 -0.62 0.26
CA ALA A 399 24.64 -0.66 0.96
C ALA A 399 24.79 -1.93 1.82
N LYS A 400 23.72 -2.38 2.49
CA LYS A 400 23.74 -3.55 3.37
C LYS A 400 23.71 -4.89 2.63
N HIS A 401 22.88 -5.01 1.59
CA HIS A 401 22.56 -6.32 1.01
C HIS A 401 23.18 -6.56 -0.37
N PHE A 402 23.27 -5.55 -1.22
CA PHE A 402 23.52 -5.76 -2.66
C PHE A 402 25.01 -5.94 -2.98
N PRO A 403 25.38 -6.59 -4.11
CA PRO A 403 26.78 -6.70 -4.55
C PRO A 403 27.46 -5.33 -4.66
N LEU A 404 28.77 -5.27 -4.39
CA LEU A 404 29.49 -4.00 -4.30
C LEU A 404 29.43 -3.19 -5.61
N PHE A 405 29.41 -3.86 -6.76
CA PHE A 405 29.26 -3.18 -8.05
C PHE A 405 27.90 -2.47 -8.18
N ILE A 406 26.80 -3.07 -7.69
CA ILE A 406 25.47 -2.43 -7.66
C ILE A 406 25.48 -1.24 -6.71
N VAL A 407 26.15 -1.37 -5.55
CA VAL A 407 26.33 -0.25 -4.62
C VAL A 407 27.02 0.91 -5.33
N CYS A 408 28.20 0.70 -5.93
CA CYS A 408 28.93 1.74 -6.64
C CYS A 408 28.11 2.36 -7.78
N MET A 409 27.41 1.54 -8.56
CA MET A 409 26.57 2.00 -9.67
C MET A 409 25.40 2.86 -9.18
N GLN A 410 24.64 2.41 -8.18
CA GLN A 410 23.45 3.11 -7.68
C GLN A 410 23.81 4.39 -6.94
N PHE A 411 24.89 4.38 -6.15
CA PHE A 411 25.43 5.60 -5.54
C PHE A 411 25.96 6.58 -6.59
N GLY A 412 26.65 6.08 -7.63
CA GLY A 412 27.08 6.90 -8.76
C GLY A 412 25.91 7.56 -9.50
N LEU A 413 24.87 6.79 -9.83
CA LEU A 413 23.64 7.31 -10.44
C LEU A 413 22.95 8.35 -9.54
N TYR A 414 22.91 8.11 -8.23
CA TYR A 414 22.37 9.06 -7.27
C TYR A 414 23.14 10.39 -7.30
N VAL A 415 24.47 10.34 -7.22
CA VAL A 415 25.36 11.51 -7.29
C VAL A 415 25.20 12.25 -8.62
N LEU A 416 25.19 11.54 -9.76
CA LEU A 416 24.96 12.15 -11.07
C LEU A 416 23.60 12.83 -11.15
N SER A 417 22.55 12.19 -10.63
CA SER A 417 21.22 12.78 -10.61
C SER A 417 21.15 14.02 -9.70
N PHE A 418 21.91 14.05 -8.60
CA PHE A 418 22.05 15.20 -7.71
C PHE A 418 22.76 16.36 -8.42
N LEU A 419 23.92 16.10 -9.05
CA LEU A 419 24.65 17.11 -9.82
C LEU A 419 23.80 17.67 -10.97
N PHE A 420 23.06 16.82 -11.68
CA PHE A 420 22.13 17.25 -12.72
C PHE A 420 21.02 18.16 -12.16
N ALA A 421 20.49 17.86 -10.98
CA ALA A 421 19.50 18.71 -10.31
C ALA A 421 20.12 20.07 -9.94
N CYS A 422 21.34 20.11 -9.41
CA CYS A 422 22.06 21.36 -9.12
C CYS A 422 22.28 22.21 -10.37
N VAL A 423 22.76 21.62 -11.46
CA VAL A 423 22.97 22.31 -12.74
C VAL A 423 21.66 22.83 -13.31
N SER A 424 20.60 22.01 -13.27
CA SER A 424 19.26 22.41 -13.72
C SER A 424 18.69 23.54 -12.88
N MET A 425 18.88 23.49 -11.56
CA MET A 425 18.47 24.54 -10.63
C MET A 425 19.15 25.86 -10.98
N MET A 426 20.48 25.87 -11.10
CA MET A 426 21.27 27.05 -11.49
C MET A 426 20.82 27.59 -12.86
N LYS A 427 20.62 26.69 -13.85
CA LYS A 427 20.14 27.06 -15.19
C LYS A 427 18.80 27.79 -15.14
N TRP A 428 17.84 27.33 -14.33
CA TRP A 428 16.53 27.98 -14.23
C TRP A 428 16.56 29.27 -13.41
N GLY A 429 17.40 29.35 -12.38
CA GLY A 429 17.67 30.60 -11.67
C GLY A 429 18.25 31.68 -12.59
N LEU A 430 19.24 31.32 -13.41
CA LEU A 430 19.83 32.24 -14.41
C LEU A 430 18.84 32.65 -15.50
N ARG A 431 17.82 31.83 -15.79
CA ARG A 431 16.75 32.14 -16.74
C ARG A 431 15.57 32.90 -16.11
N GLY A 432 15.65 33.25 -14.83
CA GLY A 432 14.58 33.94 -14.10
C GLY A 432 13.32 33.10 -13.87
N ASN A 433 13.35 31.78 -14.07
CA ASN A 433 12.23 30.90 -13.77
C ASN A 433 12.30 30.42 -12.32
N TRP A 434 11.86 31.27 -11.40
CA TRP A 434 11.95 31.03 -9.97
C TRP A 434 11.12 29.84 -9.48
N ARG A 435 9.97 29.56 -10.10
CA ARG A 435 9.14 28.39 -9.77
C ARG A 435 9.88 27.06 -9.98
N LEU A 436 10.55 26.91 -11.12
CA LEU A 436 11.36 25.72 -11.40
C LEU A 436 12.63 25.67 -10.56
N TYR A 437 13.23 26.84 -10.26
CA TYR A 437 14.35 26.94 -9.34
C TYR A 437 13.98 26.40 -7.96
N GLU A 438 12.90 26.89 -7.35
CA GLU A 438 12.45 26.49 -6.01
C GLU A 438 12.15 25.00 -5.94
N THR A 439 11.41 24.47 -6.94
CA THR A 439 11.11 23.03 -7.03
C THR A 439 12.40 22.18 -7.07
N LEU A 440 13.42 22.63 -7.81
CA LEU A 440 14.69 21.93 -7.89
C LEU A 440 15.54 22.15 -6.63
N ASN A 441 15.45 23.32 -5.99
CA ASN A 441 16.14 23.61 -4.72
C ASN A 441 15.69 22.66 -3.62
N GLU A 442 14.38 22.46 -3.44
CA GLU A 442 13.86 21.48 -2.47
C GLU A 442 14.40 20.06 -2.72
N LYS A 443 14.48 19.67 -4.00
CA LYS A 443 15.03 18.38 -4.41
C LYS A 443 16.53 18.28 -4.14
N VAL A 444 17.29 19.35 -4.37
CA VAL A 444 18.72 19.44 -4.08
C VAL A 444 18.95 19.34 -2.57
N GLU A 445 18.24 20.11 -1.76
CA GLU A 445 18.33 20.07 -0.30
C GLU A 445 18.06 18.66 0.25
N SER A 446 16.91 18.08 -0.10
CA SER A 446 16.53 16.72 0.32
C SER A 446 17.62 15.70 -0.03
N ARG A 447 18.16 15.76 -1.26
CA ARG A 447 19.20 14.83 -1.69
C ARG A 447 20.54 15.05 -1.01
N GLY A 448 20.88 16.32 -0.75
CA GLY A 448 22.07 16.72 -0.01
C GLY A 448 22.03 16.22 1.43
N ASP A 449 20.87 16.30 2.09
CA ASP A 449 20.69 15.80 3.46
C ASP A 449 20.83 14.28 3.55
N ILE A 450 20.28 13.55 2.58
CA ILE A 450 20.49 12.11 2.45
C ILE A 450 21.98 11.78 2.27
N MET A 451 22.70 12.52 1.43
CA MET A 451 24.14 12.30 1.22
C MET A 451 24.95 12.55 2.49
N LYS A 452 24.69 13.66 3.18
CA LYS A 452 25.30 13.98 4.48
C LYS A 452 25.03 12.86 5.50
N TRP A 453 23.79 12.37 5.55
CA TRP A 453 23.42 11.27 6.44
C TRP A 453 24.18 9.99 6.09
N VAL A 454 24.24 9.59 4.82
CA VAL A 454 24.96 8.37 4.40
C VAL A 454 26.45 8.47 4.73
N VAL A 455 27.09 9.60 4.45
CA VAL A 455 28.51 9.83 4.79
C VAL A 455 28.71 9.73 6.31
N GLY A 456 27.84 10.35 7.10
CA GLY A 456 27.88 10.26 8.57
C GLY A 456 27.68 8.84 9.12
N HIS A 457 27.03 7.95 8.36
CA HIS A 457 26.71 6.58 8.79
C HIS A 457 27.50 5.50 8.03
N ILE A 458 28.52 5.87 7.23
CA ILE A 458 29.23 4.93 6.36
C ILE A 458 29.87 3.76 7.15
N PHE A 459 30.46 4.05 8.31
CA PHE A 459 31.06 3.03 9.17
C PHE A 459 30.02 2.04 9.70
N PHE A 460 28.82 2.51 10.07
CA PHE A 460 27.72 1.67 10.51
C PHE A 460 27.22 0.78 9.37
N LEU A 461 27.06 1.33 8.17
CA LEU A 461 26.64 0.59 6.98
C LEU A 461 27.64 -0.51 6.61
N VAL A 462 28.94 -0.20 6.62
CA VAL A 462 30.01 -1.18 6.37
C VAL A 462 30.01 -2.27 7.43
N LYS A 463 29.89 -1.91 8.72
CA LYS A 463 29.80 -2.89 9.82
C LYS A 463 28.59 -3.81 9.67
N LYS A 464 27.40 -3.26 9.40
CA LYS A 464 26.17 -4.05 9.19
C LYS A 464 26.31 -5.00 8.00
N ARG A 465 26.84 -4.51 6.87
CA ARG A 465 27.13 -5.32 5.68
C ARG A 465 28.07 -6.49 6.01
N PHE A 466 29.15 -6.22 6.75
CA PHE A 466 30.12 -7.24 7.14
C PHE A 466 29.48 -8.31 8.03
N VAL A 467 28.72 -7.92 9.06
CA VAL A 467 27.99 -8.84 9.94
C VAL A 467 27.02 -9.72 9.15
N LEU A 468 26.25 -9.12 8.24
CA LEU A 468 25.33 -9.87 7.38
C LEU A 468 26.07 -10.88 6.49
N LYS A 469 27.21 -10.48 5.91
CA LYS A 469 28.01 -11.37 5.05
C LYS A 469 28.65 -12.52 5.83
N LEU A 470 29.10 -12.29 7.06
CA LEU A 470 29.68 -13.35 7.91
C LEU A 470 28.67 -14.40 8.36
N ARG A 471 27.43 -13.98 8.60
CA ARG A 471 26.39 -14.84 9.20
C ARG A 471 25.39 -15.40 8.19
N GLN A 472 25.51 -15.05 6.91
CA GLN A 472 24.58 -15.51 5.88
C GLN A 472 24.71 -17.01 5.62
N LYS A 473 23.58 -17.67 5.42
CA LYS A 473 23.47 -19.01 4.82
C LYS A 473 23.20 -18.95 3.32
N LYS A 474 22.58 -17.87 2.84
CA LYS A 474 22.30 -17.63 1.43
C LYS A 474 22.86 -16.28 1.00
N SER A 475 23.50 -16.25 -0.16
CA SER A 475 23.88 -15.02 -0.85
C SER A 475 22.65 -14.33 -1.45
N MET A 476 22.76 -13.03 -1.73
CA MET A 476 21.70 -12.31 -2.44
C MET A 476 21.44 -12.85 -3.85
N SER A 477 22.46 -13.39 -4.52
CA SER A 477 22.29 -13.99 -5.85
C SER A 477 21.39 -15.22 -5.79
N GLU A 478 21.60 -16.10 -4.82
CA GLU A 478 20.75 -17.28 -4.60
C GLU A 478 19.33 -16.89 -4.21
N ILE A 479 19.18 -15.85 -3.38
CA ILE A 479 17.86 -15.35 -2.98
C ILE A 479 17.08 -14.85 -4.21
N PHE A 480 17.70 -14.04 -5.07
CA PHE A 480 17.03 -13.52 -6.27
C PHE A 480 16.74 -14.63 -7.30
N GLN A 481 17.59 -15.66 -7.42
CA GLN A 481 17.33 -16.79 -8.33
C GLN A 481 16.21 -17.73 -7.84
N SER A 482 15.89 -17.72 -6.55
CA SER A 482 14.89 -18.65 -5.98
C SER A 482 13.43 -18.24 -6.17
N LEU A 483 13.17 -17.00 -6.59
CA LEU A 483 11.82 -16.40 -6.62
C LEU A 483 11.50 -15.64 -7.92
N TYR A 484 12.45 -15.58 -8.85
CA TYR A 484 12.30 -15.11 -10.23
C TYR A 484 12.83 -16.20 -11.16
#